data_AF-A0A421J855-F1
#
_entry.id   AF-A0A421J855-F1
#
_cell.length_a   1.000
_cell.length_b   1.000
_cell.length_c   1.000
_cell.angle_alpha   90.00
_cell.angle_beta   90.00
_cell.angle_gamma   90.00
#
_symmetry.space_group_name_H-M   'P 1'
#
loop_
_entity.id
_entity.type
_entity.pdbx_description
1 polymer ?
#
loop_
_entity_poly.entity_id
_entity_poly.type
_entity_poly.pdbx_seq_one_letter_code
_entity_poly.pdbx_strand_id
1 'polypeptide(L)'
;MDYDRIRDAIHKCIVYNEKVLNGKYMGLEIENEAALVDRIVQRHSDDFAQLVSKKDYYESKLFTWLQQNVKLDQGKASPNKRPNLPDPLYITNRYHAVQHVNMVIVNDDMKIRAIRELIIKHKNFQEDFKKQRDELIEQYNERKRQIQQNKGPQILSGVNESKVAKLREATESNLRSLDERMAYKMKQLSYENYELLRGLKVPFFYIDDGYKYPDLKQDQEFMLDLLRDTIELK
;
A
#
# COMPACT_ATOMS: atom_id res chain seq x y z
N MET A 1 -2.99 35.22 23.18
CA MET A 1 -3.45 34.38 22.04
C MET A 1 -4.30 33.25 22.63
N ASP A 2 -5.36 32.79 21.98
CA ASP A 2 -6.23 31.69 22.42
C ASP A 2 -5.55 30.32 22.22
N TYR A 3 -5.95 29.34 23.04
CA TYR A 3 -5.34 27.99 23.10
C TYR A 3 -5.27 27.33 21.72
N ASP A 4 -6.37 27.37 20.96
CA ASP A 4 -6.45 26.74 19.64
C ASP A 4 -5.51 27.39 18.62
N ARG A 5 -5.34 28.72 18.67
CA ARG A 5 -4.37 29.41 17.79
C ARG A 5 -2.93 29.13 18.19
N ILE A 6 -2.65 29.00 19.48
CA ILE A 6 -1.32 28.60 19.97
C ILE A 6 -1.01 27.17 19.51
N ARG A 7 -1.98 26.26 19.67
CA ARG A 7 -1.87 24.87 19.21
C ARG A 7 -1.63 24.79 17.71
N ASP A 8 -2.44 25.45 16.89
CA ASP A 8 -2.28 25.45 15.44
C ASP A 8 -0.92 26.03 15.00
N ALA A 9 -0.45 27.09 15.67
CA ALA A 9 0.84 27.69 15.36
C ALA A 9 2.01 26.76 15.72
N ILE A 10 1.96 26.08 16.87
CA ILE A 10 2.97 25.10 17.29
C ILE A 10 2.94 23.89 16.37
N HIS A 11 1.74 23.36 16.07
CA HIS A 11 1.56 22.25 15.14
C HIS A 11 2.18 22.56 13.78
N LYS A 12 1.94 23.76 13.24
CA LYS A 12 2.56 24.18 11.97
C LYS A 12 4.07 24.31 12.03
N CYS A 13 4.62 24.66 13.19
CA CYS A 13 6.07 24.72 13.38
C CYS A 13 6.68 23.33 13.45
N ILE A 14 5.99 22.35 14.04
CA ILE A 14 6.48 20.97 14.19
C ILE A 14 6.32 20.17 12.89
N VAL A 15 5.14 20.24 12.27
CA VAL A 15 4.76 19.36 11.16
C VAL A 15 5.22 19.87 9.80
N TYR A 16 5.25 21.18 9.58
CA TYR A 16 5.53 21.75 8.25
C TYR A 16 6.93 22.38 8.13
N ASN A 17 7.80 22.24 9.13
CA ASN A 17 9.16 22.77 9.05
C ASN A 17 10.20 21.68 8.80
N GLU A 18 10.85 21.72 7.64
CA GLU A 18 11.86 20.73 7.24
C GLU A 18 13.02 20.59 8.23
N LYS A 19 13.42 21.67 8.91
CA LYS A 19 14.53 21.62 9.88
C LYS A 19 14.12 20.84 11.14
N VAL A 20 12.86 20.95 11.56
CA VAL A 20 12.31 20.15 12.65
C VAL A 20 12.18 18.69 12.23
N LEU A 21 11.62 18.45 11.04
CA LEU A 21 11.48 17.10 10.48
C LEU A 21 12.82 16.37 10.30
N ASN A 22 13.88 17.10 9.91
CA ASN A 22 15.25 16.58 9.78
C ASN A 22 16.00 16.43 11.12
N GLY A 23 15.33 16.66 12.27
CA GLY A 23 15.89 16.43 13.59
C GLY A 23 16.86 17.51 14.09
N LYS A 24 16.91 18.69 13.45
CA LYS A 24 17.76 19.81 13.89
C LYS A 24 17.37 20.33 15.28
N TYR A 25 16.07 20.31 15.59
CA TYR A 25 15.51 20.79 16.86
C TYR A 25 14.92 19.62 17.65
N MET A 26 15.79 18.81 18.27
CA MET A 26 15.40 17.63 19.05
C MET A 26 14.39 17.99 20.15
N GLY A 27 13.34 17.18 20.30
CA GLY A 27 12.27 17.37 21.28
C GLY A 27 11.07 18.16 20.77
N LEU A 28 11.18 18.87 19.63
CA LEU A 28 10.04 19.47 18.94
C LEU A 28 9.34 18.42 18.07
N GLU A 29 8.63 17.52 18.73
CA GLU A 29 7.92 16.40 18.12
C GLU A 29 6.42 16.51 18.44
N ILE A 30 5.57 15.91 17.61
CA ILE A 30 4.10 15.94 17.79
C ILE A 30 3.71 15.38 19.17
N GLU A 31 4.47 14.38 19.65
CA GLU A 31 4.26 13.77 20.97
C GLU A 31 4.41 14.77 22.13
N ASN A 32 5.23 15.82 21.95
CA ASN A 32 5.45 16.88 22.92
C ASN A 32 4.57 18.11 22.67
N GLU A 33 3.77 18.13 21.59
CA GLU A 33 2.96 19.28 21.19
C GLU A 33 1.98 19.69 22.29
N ALA A 34 1.20 18.74 22.83
CA ALA A 34 0.20 19.04 23.86
C ALA A 34 0.83 19.65 25.13
N ALA A 35 1.93 19.04 25.62
CA ALA A 35 2.64 19.54 26.79
C ALA A 35 3.27 20.92 26.56
N LEU A 36 3.76 21.16 25.33
CA LEU A 36 4.33 22.45 24.92
C LEU A 36 3.25 23.53 24.83
N VAL A 37 2.08 23.21 24.26
CA VAL A 37 0.91 24.09 24.18
C VAL A 37 0.45 24.48 25.57
N ASP A 38 0.22 23.51 26.47
CA ASP A 38 -0.23 23.77 27.84
C ASP A 38 0.73 24.71 28.58
N ARG A 39 2.03 24.48 28.44
CA ARG A 39 3.05 25.31 29.08
C ARG A 39 3.10 26.73 28.52
N ILE A 40 3.01 26.87 27.19
CA ILE A 40 3.04 28.18 26.54
C ILE A 40 1.79 28.98 26.89
N VAL A 41 0.62 28.34 26.86
CA VAL A 41 -0.64 28.97 27.27
C VAL A 41 -0.58 29.44 28.73
N GLN A 42 0.00 28.63 29.63
CA GLN A 42 0.05 28.96 31.06
C GLN A 42 1.05 30.05 31.43
N ARG A 43 2.17 30.21 30.71
CA ARG A 43 3.29 31.06 31.18
C ARG A 43 3.91 31.98 30.13
N HIS A 44 3.70 31.72 28.84
CA HIS A 44 4.49 32.34 27.77
C HIS A 44 3.66 32.74 26.52
N SER A 45 2.34 32.89 26.66
CA SER A 45 1.43 33.19 25.53
C SER A 45 1.85 34.44 24.76
N ASP A 46 2.25 35.50 25.47
CA ASP A 46 2.57 36.79 24.84
C ASP A 46 3.93 36.79 24.16
N ASP A 47 4.93 36.13 24.77
CA ASP A 47 6.26 35.94 24.18
C ASP A 47 6.18 35.11 22.89
N PHE A 48 5.40 34.03 22.93
CA PHE A 48 5.18 33.17 21.76
C PHE A 48 4.45 33.92 20.64
N ALA A 49 3.43 34.72 20.98
CA ALA A 49 2.70 35.53 20.00
C ALA A 49 3.63 36.50 19.24
N GLN A 50 4.55 37.16 19.95
CA GLN A 50 5.52 38.09 19.36
C GLN A 50 6.55 37.39 18.47
N LEU A 51 6.99 36.18 18.85
CA LEU A 51 7.93 35.39 18.05
C LEU A 51 7.26 34.84 16.78
N VAL A 52 6.01 34.40 16.87
CA VAL A 52 5.22 33.91 15.73
C VAL A 52 4.90 35.05 14.76
N SER A 53 4.55 36.25 15.25
CA SER A 53 4.28 37.40 14.38
C SER A 53 5.50 37.89 13.60
N LYS A 54 6.71 37.49 14.00
CA LYS A 54 7.98 37.84 13.34
C LYS A 54 8.72 36.59 12.81
N LYS A 55 7.99 35.50 12.56
CA LYS A 55 8.54 34.18 12.19
C LYS A 55 9.48 34.24 10.98
N ASP A 56 9.18 35.08 9.99
CA ASP A 56 10.00 35.18 8.75
C ASP A 56 11.40 35.76 9.00
N TYR A 57 11.58 36.54 10.07
CA TYR A 57 12.87 37.14 10.43
C TYR A 57 13.56 36.41 11.60
N TYR A 58 12.79 35.78 12.48
CA TYR A 58 13.28 35.14 13.70
C TYR A 58 13.06 33.63 13.74
N GLU A 59 12.96 32.96 12.60
CA GLU A 59 12.70 31.53 12.48
C GLU A 59 13.59 30.70 13.44
N SER A 60 14.92 30.84 13.36
CA SER A 60 15.86 30.12 14.24
C SER A 60 15.64 30.43 15.72
N LYS A 61 15.28 31.67 16.07
CA LYS A 61 15.04 32.09 17.46
C LYS A 61 13.74 31.50 18.00
N LEU A 62 12.69 31.46 17.18
CA LEU A 62 11.42 30.80 17.51
C LEU A 62 11.64 29.32 17.80
N PHE A 63 12.35 28.60 16.93
CA PHE A 63 12.59 27.17 17.11
C PHE A 63 13.49 26.85 18.31
N THR A 64 14.56 27.61 18.53
CA THR A 64 15.39 27.46 19.74
C THR A 64 14.60 27.74 21.01
N TRP A 65 13.74 28.76 20.98
CA TRP A 65 12.90 29.11 22.13
C TRP A 65 11.84 28.04 22.42
N LEU A 66 11.21 27.48 21.38
CA LEU A 66 10.29 26.35 21.52
C LEU A 66 11.00 25.13 22.11
N GLN A 67 12.21 24.82 21.63
CA GLN A 67 13.00 23.69 22.11
C GLN A 67 13.36 23.82 23.60
N GLN A 68 13.70 25.03 24.07
CA GLN A 68 13.97 25.31 25.49
C GLN A 68 12.74 25.09 26.38
N ASN A 69 11.54 25.22 25.81
CA ASN A 69 10.27 25.04 26.52
C ASN A 69 9.78 23.59 26.52
N VAL A 70 10.41 22.68 25.78
CA VAL A 70 10.17 21.24 25.89
C VAL A 70 10.85 20.74 27.18
N LYS A 71 10.08 20.20 28.13
CA LYS A 71 10.66 19.42 29.22
C LYS A 71 11.08 18.07 28.63
N LEU A 72 12.37 17.93 28.30
CA LEU A 72 12.95 16.61 28.13
C LEU A 72 13.05 15.97 29.52
N ASP A 73 12.11 15.11 29.90
CA ASP A 73 12.44 14.07 30.86
C ASP A 73 13.55 13.25 30.21
N GLN A 74 14.80 13.45 30.67
CA GLN A 74 16.01 12.80 30.14
C GLN A 74 16.06 11.29 30.48
N GLY A 75 14.96 10.57 30.29
CA GLY A 75 14.80 9.22 30.77
C GLY A 75 13.71 8.49 30.02
N LYS A 76 13.98 8.20 28.75
CA LYS A 76 13.43 7.14 27.87
C LYS A 76 13.24 7.70 26.47
N ALA A 77 14.34 7.76 25.71
CA ALA A 77 14.20 7.64 24.26
C ALA A 77 13.52 6.28 24.01
N SER A 78 12.25 6.30 23.59
CA SER A 78 11.58 5.10 23.15
C SER A 78 12.41 4.49 22.02
N PRO A 79 12.82 3.20 22.09
CA PRO A 79 13.58 2.56 21.02
C PRO A 79 12.80 2.48 19.71
N ASN A 80 11.50 2.77 19.73
CA ASN A 80 10.63 2.88 18.57
C ASN A 80 10.45 4.36 18.21
N LYS A 81 11.49 5.01 17.66
CA LYS A 81 11.31 6.25 16.91
C LYS A 81 10.31 5.97 15.79
N ARG A 82 9.07 6.46 15.91
CA ARG A 82 8.18 6.53 14.76
C ARG A 82 8.86 7.47 13.75
N PRO A 83 9.09 7.04 12.51
CA PRO A 83 9.63 7.95 11.52
C PRO A 83 8.65 9.13 11.36
N ASN A 84 9.17 10.36 11.33
CA ASN A 84 8.39 11.58 11.02
C ASN A 84 7.91 11.51 9.56
N LEU A 85 6.93 10.64 9.30
CA LEU A 85 6.31 10.44 8.00
C LEU A 85 4.90 11.00 8.03
N PRO A 86 4.42 11.53 6.89
CA PRO A 86 3.02 11.86 6.74
C PRO A 86 2.15 10.64 7.08
N ASP A 87 0.99 10.89 7.70
CA ASP A 87 -0.02 9.84 7.88
C ASP A 87 -0.35 9.26 6.51
N PRO A 88 -0.37 7.92 6.34
CA PRO A 88 -0.67 7.27 5.08
C PRO A 88 -2.00 7.73 4.46
N LEU A 89 -2.97 8.19 5.26
CA LEU A 89 -4.23 8.79 4.81
C LEU A 89 -4.06 9.99 3.89
N TYR A 90 -2.98 10.75 4.09
CA TYR A 90 -2.72 12.03 3.43
C TYR A 90 -1.48 12.00 2.54
N ILE A 91 -0.92 10.80 2.26
CA ILE A 91 0.20 10.68 1.32
C ILE A 91 -0.31 10.91 -0.09
N THR A 92 0.23 11.95 -0.74
CA THR A 92 -0.23 12.41 -2.06
C THR A 92 0.82 12.29 -3.17
N ASN A 93 2.00 11.72 -2.86
CA ASN A 93 3.07 11.55 -3.84
C ASN A 93 3.85 10.26 -3.61
N ARG A 94 4.43 9.73 -4.69
CA ARG A 94 5.20 8.48 -4.68
C ARG A 94 6.42 8.54 -3.76
N TYR A 95 7.05 9.71 -3.60
CA TYR A 95 8.24 9.87 -2.76
C TYR A 95 7.94 9.52 -1.29
N HIS A 96 6.89 10.12 -0.70
CA HIS A 96 6.49 9.80 0.67
C HIS A 96 5.92 8.39 0.79
N ALA A 97 5.24 7.87 -0.24
CA ALA A 97 4.76 6.51 -0.26
C ALA A 97 5.91 5.49 -0.16
N VAL A 98 6.98 5.69 -0.95
CA VAL A 98 8.20 4.86 -0.90
C VAL A 98 8.86 4.92 0.47
N GLN A 99 9.01 6.12 1.04
CA GLN A 99 9.58 6.26 2.39
C GLN A 99 8.73 5.53 3.44
N HIS A 100 7.41 5.62 3.34
CA HIS A 100 6.49 4.94 4.25
C HIS A 100 6.61 3.42 4.14
N VAL A 101 6.69 2.88 2.92
CA VAL A 101 6.92 1.45 2.72
C VAL A 101 8.23 1.02 3.37
N ASN A 102 9.34 1.70 3.07
CA ASN A 102 10.66 1.30 3.55
C ASN A 102 10.80 1.41 5.07
N MET A 103 10.21 2.44 5.68
CA MET A 103 10.39 2.69 7.11
C MET A 103 9.34 1.99 7.99
N VAL A 104 8.12 1.78 7.48
CA VAL A 104 6.98 1.28 8.28
C VAL A 104 6.53 -0.10 7.87
N ILE A 105 6.43 -0.39 6.56
CA ILE A 105 5.91 -1.68 6.08
C ILE A 105 7.02 -2.73 6.09
N VAL A 106 8.19 -2.38 5.55
CA VAL A 106 9.33 -3.28 5.34
C VAL A 106 10.12 -3.57 6.62
N ASN A 107 9.90 -2.79 7.67
CA ASN A 107 10.50 -3.02 8.99
C ASN A 107 9.56 -3.75 9.96
N ASP A 108 8.35 -4.11 9.51
CA ASP A 108 7.37 -4.84 10.29
C ASP A 108 7.21 -6.25 9.71
N ASP A 109 7.77 -7.24 10.42
CA ASP A 109 7.78 -8.64 9.99
C ASP A 109 6.37 -9.21 9.82
N MET A 110 5.39 -8.75 10.62
CA MET A 110 4.00 -9.20 10.50
C MET A 110 3.38 -8.69 9.21
N LYS A 111 3.65 -7.44 8.83
CA LYS A 111 3.18 -6.86 7.57
C LYS A 111 3.83 -7.52 6.37
N ILE A 112 5.15 -7.73 6.41
CA ILE A 112 5.86 -8.44 5.35
C ILE A 112 5.30 -9.85 5.17
N ARG A 113 5.09 -10.60 6.27
CA ARG A 113 4.53 -11.95 6.20
C ARG A 113 3.14 -11.93 5.56
N ALA A 114 2.26 -11.03 5.98
CA ALA A 114 0.91 -10.92 5.42
C ALA A 114 0.92 -10.62 3.91
N ILE A 115 1.78 -9.70 3.46
CA ILE A 115 1.90 -9.36 2.04
C ILE A 115 2.55 -10.52 1.25
N ARG A 116 3.53 -11.22 1.84
CA ARG A 116 4.17 -12.40 1.22
C ARG A 116 3.19 -13.55 1.05
N GLU A 117 2.34 -13.81 2.03
CA GLU A 117 1.27 -14.82 1.94
C GLU A 117 0.31 -14.51 0.79
N LEU A 118 -0.02 -13.23 0.59
CA LEU A 118 -0.83 -12.76 -0.52
C LEU A 118 -0.12 -13.02 -1.87
N ILE A 119 1.16 -12.68 -2.00
CA ILE A 119 1.94 -12.96 -3.23
C ILE A 119 1.95 -14.47 -3.54
N ILE A 120 2.21 -15.31 -2.54
CA ILE A 120 2.20 -16.78 -2.69
C ILE A 120 0.82 -17.27 -3.13
N LYS A 121 -0.26 -16.75 -2.52
CA LYS A 121 -1.64 -17.10 -2.88
C LYS A 121 -1.94 -16.78 -4.35
N HIS A 122 -1.47 -15.64 -4.86
CA HIS A 122 -1.61 -15.27 -6.26
C HIS A 122 -0.77 -16.17 -7.20
N LYS A 123 0.47 -16.49 -6.83
CA LYS A 123 1.32 -17.41 -7.61
C LYS A 123 0.68 -18.80 -7.71
N ASN A 124 0.28 -19.38 -6.59
CA ASN A 124 -0.38 -20.69 -6.56
C ASN A 124 -1.67 -20.69 -7.40
N PHE A 125 -2.47 -19.61 -7.32
CA PHE A 125 -3.64 -19.47 -8.16
C PHE A 125 -3.32 -19.46 -9.65
N GLN A 126 -2.29 -18.73 -10.08
CA GLN A 126 -1.86 -18.68 -11.48
C GLN A 126 -1.38 -20.06 -11.96
N GLU A 127 -0.60 -20.77 -11.14
CA GLU A 127 -0.10 -22.11 -11.44
C GLU A 127 -1.23 -23.13 -11.54
N ASP A 128 -2.19 -23.12 -10.61
CA ASP A 128 -3.34 -24.02 -10.60
C ASP A 128 -4.21 -23.87 -11.87
N PHE A 129 -4.44 -22.63 -12.30
CA PHE A 129 -5.23 -22.36 -13.51
C PHE A 129 -4.47 -22.70 -14.78
N LYS A 130 -3.16 -22.45 -14.82
CA LYS A 130 -2.29 -22.89 -15.92
C LYS A 130 -2.36 -24.41 -16.06
N LYS A 131 -2.20 -25.14 -14.95
CA LYS A 131 -2.28 -26.61 -14.93
C LYS A 131 -3.62 -27.13 -15.44
N GLN A 132 -4.74 -26.57 -14.97
CA GLN A 132 -6.08 -26.95 -15.45
C GLN A 132 -6.27 -26.69 -16.95
N ARG A 133 -5.72 -25.58 -17.45
CA ARG A 133 -5.77 -25.25 -18.89
C ARG A 133 -4.95 -26.23 -19.71
N ASP A 134 -3.74 -26.55 -19.26
CA ASP A 134 -2.85 -27.50 -19.91
C ASP A 134 -3.47 -28.90 -19.94
N GLU A 135 -4.08 -29.35 -18.84
CA GLU A 135 -4.82 -30.62 -18.76
C GLU A 135 -6.00 -30.68 -19.76
N LEU A 136 -6.79 -29.60 -19.90
CA LEU A 136 -7.88 -29.55 -20.89
C LEU A 136 -7.36 -29.65 -22.33
N ILE A 137 -6.24 -29.00 -22.63
CA ILE A 137 -5.60 -29.03 -23.95
C ILE A 137 -5.01 -30.43 -24.22
N GLU A 138 -4.38 -31.05 -23.23
CA GLU A 138 -3.83 -32.39 -23.33
C GLU A 138 -4.92 -33.44 -23.57
N GLN A 139 -6.00 -33.40 -22.79
CA GLN A 139 -7.17 -34.28 -22.97
C GLN A 139 -7.80 -34.11 -24.35
N TYR A 140 -7.88 -32.88 -24.86
CA TYR A 140 -8.35 -32.62 -26.22
C TYR A 140 -7.44 -33.26 -27.27
N ASN A 141 -6.13 -33.07 -27.14
CA ASN A 141 -5.15 -33.61 -28.08
C ASN A 141 -5.14 -35.15 -28.07
N GLU A 142 -5.23 -35.76 -26.89
CA GLU A 142 -5.27 -37.22 -26.74
C GLU A 142 -6.54 -37.80 -27.38
N ARG A 143 -7.72 -37.26 -27.05
CA ARG A 143 -9.00 -37.70 -27.64
C ARG A 143 -9.04 -37.46 -29.14
N LYS A 144 -8.50 -36.34 -29.63
CA LYS A 144 -8.38 -36.06 -31.06
C LYS A 144 -7.49 -37.09 -31.76
N ARG A 145 -6.35 -37.46 -31.17
CA ARG A 145 -5.47 -38.53 -31.71
C ARG A 145 -6.19 -39.87 -31.76
N GLN A 146 -6.93 -40.25 -30.71
CA GLN A 146 -7.72 -41.48 -30.69
C GLN A 146 -8.77 -41.53 -31.81
N ILE A 147 -9.48 -40.41 -32.05
CA ILE A 147 -10.45 -40.31 -33.17
C ILE A 147 -9.74 -40.45 -34.53
N GLN A 148 -8.56 -39.87 -34.69
CA GLN A 148 -7.78 -39.91 -35.93
C GLN A 148 -7.07 -41.26 -36.18
N GLN A 149 -6.70 -41.98 -35.13
CA GLN A 149 -6.09 -43.32 -35.20
C GLN A 149 -7.09 -44.42 -35.55
N ASN A 150 -8.39 -44.20 -35.28
CA ASN A 150 -9.48 -45.04 -35.78
C ASN A 150 -9.70 -44.82 -37.29
N LYS A 151 -8.70 -45.22 -38.09
CA LYS A 151 -8.73 -45.24 -39.57
C LYS A 151 -9.57 -46.43 -40.04
N GLY A 152 -10.89 -46.34 -39.90
CA GLY A 152 -11.81 -47.20 -40.64
C GLY A 152 -11.91 -46.76 -42.12
N PRO A 153 -12.66 -47.50 -42.96
CA PRO A 153 -12.84 -47.19 -44.38
C PRO A 153 -13.30 -45.74 -44.62
N GLN A 154 -13.00 -45.17 -45.80
CA GLN A 154 -13.22 -43.78 -46.21
C GLN A 154 -14.62 -43.21 -45.89
N ILE A 155 -15.65 -44.05 -45.75
CA ILE A 155 -17.02 -43.70 -45.35
C ILE A 155 -17.09 -43.12 -43.92
N LEU A 156 -16.12 -43.42 -43.06
CA LEU A 156 -16.05 -42.92 -41.68
C LEU A 156 -15.36 -41.55 -41.53
N SER A 157 -14.87 -40.95 -42.62
CA SER A 157 -14.20 -39.63 -42.57
C SER A 157 -15.15 -38.53 -42.05
N GLY A 158 -16.36 -38.43 -42.59
CA GLY A 158 -17.36 -37.44 -42.14
C GLY A 158 -17.83 -37.68 -40.70
N VAL A 159 -17.87 -38.94 -40.25
CA VAL A 159 -18.20 -39.28 -38.85
C VAL A 159 -17.07 -38.87 -37.91
N ASN A 160 -15.81 -39.06 -38.31
CA ASN A 160 -14.64 -38.63 -37.54
C ASN A 160 -14.53 -37.10 -37.49
N GLU A 161 -14.79 -36.41 -38.60
CA GLU A 161 -14.86 -34.93 -38.63
C GLU A 161 -15.95 -34.39 -37.70
N SER A 162 -17.16 -34.98 -37.73
CA SER A 162 -18.24 -34.61 -36.82
C SER A 162 -17.87 -34.84 -35.35
N LYS A 163 -17.20 -35.95 -35.04
CA LYS A 163 -16.71 -36.24 -33.67
C LYS A 163 -15.65 -35.25 -33.21
N VAL A 164 -14.71 -34.86 -34.10
CA VAL A 164 -13.70 -33.84 -33.79
C VAL A 164 -14.34 -32.46 -33.59
N ALA A 165 -15.34 -32.10 -34.40
CA ALA A 165 -16.07 -30.84 -34.25
C ALA A 165 -16.79 -30.77 -32.88
N LYS A 166 -17.53 -31.83 -32.51
CA LYS A 166 -18.18 -31.92 -31.19
C LYS A 166 -17.19 -31.87 -30.04
N LEU A 167 -16.04 -32.55 -30.18
CA LEU A 167 -14.97 -32.50 -29.18
C LEU A 167 -14.40 -31.08 -29.04
N ARG A 168 -14.19 -30.37 -30.15
CA ARG A 168 -13.72 -28.98 -30.15
C ARG A 168 -14.71 -28.06 -29.45
N GLU A 169 -16.00 -28.14 -29.79
CA GLU A 169 -17.06 -27.36 -29.14
C GLU A 169 -17.11 -27.61 -27.64
N ALA A 170 -17.04 -28.88 -27.21
CA ALA A 170 -17.02 -29.25 -25.80
C ALA A 170 -15.78 -28.69 -25.07
N THR A 171 -14.59 -28.80 -25.67
CA THR A 171 -13.37 -28.23 -25.10
C THR A 171 -13.43 -26.70 -25.02
N GLU A 172 -13.97 -26.04 -26.04
CA GLU A 172 -14.13 -24.58 -26.04
C GLU A 172 -15.11 -24.12 -24.95
N SER A 173 -16.21 -24.84 -24.76
CA SER A 173 -17.14 -24.60 -23.65
C SER A 173 -16.46 -24.78 -22.28
N ASN A 174 -15.62 -25.81 -22.12
CA ASN A 174 -14.88 -26.05 -20.88
C ASN A 174 -13.83 -24.96 -20.61
N LEU A 175 -13.14 -24.50 -21.65
CA LEU A 175 -12.19 -23.39 -21.56
C LEU A 175 -12.89 -22.08 -21.17
N ARG A 176 -14.04 -21.77 -21.77
CA ARG A 176 -14.85 -20.60 -21.37
C ARG A 176 -15.29 -20.67 -19.91
N SER A 177 -15.77 -21.83 -19.45
CA SER A 177 -16.12 -22.02 -18.04
C SER A 177 -14.91 -21.92 -17.10
N LEU A 178 -13.71 -22.33 -17.55
CA LEU A 178 -12.47 -22.11 -16.80
C LEU A 178 -12.15 -20.62 -16.71
N ASP A 179 -12.24 -19.87 -17.81
CA ASP A 179 -11.98 -18.43 -17.86
C ASP A 179 -12.98 -17.65 -16.97
N GLU A 180 -14.26 -18.04 -16.96
CA GLU A 180 -15.28 -17.46 -16.06
C GLU A 180 -14.94 -17.68 -14.58
N ARG A 181 -14.54 -18.91 -14.21
CA ARG A 181 -14.09 -19.23 -12.85
C ARG A 181 -12.82 -18.46 -12.48
N MET A 182 -11.90 -18.30 -13.42
CA MET A 182 -10.68 -17.51 -13.25
C MET A 182 -11.03 -16.05 -12.95
N ALA A 183 -11.87 -15.45 -13.78
CA ALA A 183 -12.30 -14.05 -13.61
C ALA A 183 -13.01 -13.82 -12.27
N TYR A 184 -13.89 -14.73 -11.86
CA TYR A 184 -14.56 -14.66 -10.56
C TYR A 184 -13.56 -14.67 -9.40
N LYS A 185 -12.62 -15.62 -9.42
CA LYS A 185 -11.64 -15.78 -8.35
C LYS A 185 -10.59 -14.64 -8.35
N MET A 186 -10.22 -14.11 -9.50
CA MET A 186 -9.39 -12.89 -9.60
C MET A 186 -10.09 -11.68 -9.00
N LYS A 187 -11.39 -11.51 -9.22
CA LYS A 187 -12.16 -10.43 -8.60
C LYS A 187 -12.19 -10.56 -7.08
N GLN A 188 -12.39 -11.78 -6.57
CA GLN A 188 -12.34 -12.06 -5.14
C GLN A 188 -10.95 -11.74 -4.55
N LEU A 189 -9.88 -12.22 -5.18
CA LEU A 189 -8.51 -11.93 -4.76
C LEU A 189 -8.19 -10.44 -4.80
N SER A 190 -8.67 -9.71 -5.82
CA SER A 190 -8.48 -8.26 -5.92
C SER A 190 -9.14 -7.52 -4.75
N TYR A 191 -10.34 -7.95 -4.34
CA TYR A 191 -11.02 -7.37 -3.19
C TYR A 191 -10.28 -7.68 -1.88
N GLU A 192 -9.90 -8.94 -1.67
CA GLU A 192 -9.13 -9.36 -0.49
C GLU A 192 -7.78 -8.61 -0.40
N ASN A 193 -7.11 -8.41 -1.53
CA ASN A 193 -5.87 -7.63 -1.59
C ASN A 193 -6.11 -6.18 -1.15
N TYR A 194 -7.15 -5.55 -1.68
CA TYR A 194 -7.46 -4.17 -1.37
C TYR A 194 -7.73 -3.98 0.13
N GLU A 195 -8.58 -4.82 0.71
CA GLU A 195 -8.91 -4.78 2.14
C GLU A 195 -7.68 -5.02 3.03
N LEU A 196 -6.84 -5.98 2.67
CA LEU A 196 -5.61 -6.26 3.41
C LEU A 196 -4.64 -5.07 3.35
N LEU A 197 -4.36 -4.54 2.15
CA LEU A 197 -3.44 -3.41 1.98
C LEU A 197 -3.97 -2.14 2.68
N ARG A 198 -5.29 -1.92 2.64
CA ARG A 198 -5.96 -0.86 3.41
C ARG A 198 -5.79 -1.07 4.92
N GLY A 199 -6.00 -2.29 5.42
CA GLY A 199 -5.82 -2.65 6.83
C GLY A 199 -4.38 -2.52 7.32
N LEU A 200 -3.41 -2.79 6.45
CA LEU A 200 -1.98 -2.58 6.72
C LEU A 200 -1.54 -1.11 6.63
N LYS A 201 -2.45 -0.21 6.24
CA LYS A 201 -2.23 1.22 6.01
C LYS A 201 -1.19 1.49 4.93
N VAL A 202 -1.24 0.71 3.85
CA VAL A 202 -0.38 0.94 2.69
C VAL A 202 -0.84 2.23 1.98
N PRO A 203 0.09 3.14 1.65
CA PRO A 203 -0.22 4.37 0.91
C PRO A 203 -1.01 4.08 -0.38
N PHE A 204 -1.93 4.97 -0.74
CA PHE A 204 -2.87 4.84 -1.88
C PHE A 204 -3.93 3.75 -1.79
N PHE A 205 -3.79 2.77 -0.90
CA PHE A 205 -4.85 1.84 -0.51
C PHE A 205 -5.60 2.32 0.73
N TYR A 206 -4.97 3.19 1.50
CA TYR A 206 -5.51 3.81 2.71
C TYR A 206 -5.50 5.33 2.54
N ILE A 207 -6.44 5.87 1.74
CA ILE A 207 -6.68 7.31 1.59
C ILE A 207 -8.01 7.68 2.25
N ASP A 208 -8.13 8.90 2.72
CA ASP A 208 -9.40 9.50 3.12
C ASP A 208 -10.40 9.57 1.94
N ASP A 209 -11.63 9.09 2.16
CA ASP A 209 -12.68 9.01 1.12
C ASP A 209 -13.14 10.40 0.63
N GLY A 210 -12.93 11.46 1.42
CA GLY A 210 -13.19 12.85 1.06
C GLY A 210 -12.09 13.50 0.22
N TYR A 211 -10.95 12.84 0.04
CA TYR A 211 -9.79 13.38 -0.66
C TYR A 211 -9.81 13.02 -2.16
N LYS A 212 -9.95 14.02 -3.04
CA LYS A 212 -9.88 13.81 -4.50
C LYS A 212 -8.43 13.62 -4.94
N TYR A 213 -8.05 12.37 -5.16
CA TYR A 213 -6.76 12.01 -5.74
C TYR A 213 -6.88 11.79 -7.27
N PRO A 214 -6.07 12.49 -8.10
CA PRO A 214 -6.27 12.53 -9.55
C PRO A 214 -6.02 11.18 -10.25
N ASP A 215 -4.95 10.45 -9.90
CA ASP A 215 -4.52 9.22 -10.61
C ASP A 215 -4.32 8.02 -9.68
N LEU A 216 -5.36 7.71 -8.88
CA LEU A 216 -5.26 6.73 -7.80
C LEU A 216 -4.88 5.33 -8.28
N LYS A 217 -5.38 4.91 -9.44
CA LYS A 217 -5.13 3.57 -9.98
C LYS A 217 -3.67 3.35 -10.37
N GLN A 218 -3.07 4.29 -11.09
CA GLN A 218 -1.67 4.18 -11.52
C GLN A 218 -0.72 4.15 -10.31
N ASP A 219 -1.05 4.91 -9.27
CA ASP A 219 -0.24 4.94 -8.05
C ASP A 219 -0.45 3.71 -7.17
N GLN A 220 -1.65 3.12 -7.16
CA GLN A 220 -1.88 1.80 -6.57
C GLN A 220 -1.08 0.71 -7.29
N GLU A 221 -1.05 0.70 -8.62
CA GLU A 221 -0.24 -0.23 -9.41
C GLU A 221 1.26 -0.07 -9.11
N PHE A 222 1.76 1.16 -9.11
CA PHE A 222 3.12 1.47 -8.70
C PHE A 222 3.46 0.91 -7.30
N MET A 223 2.53 1.05 -6.34
CA MET A 223 2.74 0.53 -4.99
C MET A 223 2.75 -0.99 -4.92
N LEU A 224 1.95 -1.67 -5.74
CA LEU A 224 1.98 -3.13 -5.83
C LEU A 224 3.33 -3.62 -6.37
N ASP A 225 3.84 -2.97 -7.42
CA ASP A 225 5.18 -3.28 -7.96
C ASP A 225 6.27 -3.02 -6.93
N LEU A 226 6.22 -1.87 -6.24
CA LEU A 226 7.17 -1.55 -5.16
C LEU A 226 7.15 -2.60 -4.05
N LEU A 227 5.96 -3.01 -3.58
CA LEU A 227 5.84 -4.02 -2.54
C LEU A 227 6.36 -5.39 -2.99
N ARG A 228 6.06 -5.81 -4.22
CA ARG A 228 6.60 -7.06 -4.78
C ARG A 228 8.11 -7.02 -4.77
N ASP A 229 8.70 -6.00 -5.39
CA ASP A 229 10.15 -5.91 -5.57
C ASP A 229 10.87 -5.83 -4.21
N THR A 230 10.32 -5.08 -3.26
CA THR A 230 10.94 -4.91 -1.93
C THR A 230 10.86 -6.17 -1.07
N ILE A 231 9.83 -7.01 -1.25
CA ILE A 231 9.63 -8.24 -0.46
C ILE A 231 10.31 -9.45 -1.10
N GLU A 232 10.47 -9.48 -2.43
CA GLU A 232 11.22 -10.53 -3.14
C GLU A 232 12.74 -10.36 -3.01
N LEU A 233 13.24 -9.15 -2.77
CA LEU A 233 14.66 -8.87 -2.52
C LEU A 233 15.13 -9.16 -1.08
N LYS A 234 14.21 -9.53 -0.15
CA LYS A 234 14.49 -9.89 1.24
C LYS A 234 14.22 -11.37 1.54
#